data_AF-A0A1Q9P0H8-F1
#
_entry.id   AF-A0A1Q9P0H8-F1
#
_cell.length_a   1.000
_cell.length_b   1.000
_cell.length_c   1.000
_cell.angle_alpha   90.00
_cell.angle_beta   90.00
_cell.angle_gamma   90.00
#
_symmetry.space_group_name_H-M   'P 1'
#
loop_
_entity.id
_entity.type
_entity.pdbx_description
1 polymer ?
#
loop_
_entity_poly.entity_id
_entity_poly.type
_entity_poly.pdbx_seq_one_letter_code
_entity_poly.pdbx_strand_id
1 'polypeptide(L)'
;MLLVGIKSILEDKSLRNILKSKDLAHLGDFLVNFLYTSVKIGLYGIEGSVHVWDKSLTKAMEIANLRKELGKKTKPDKVADAGEALVAYAYFNELLQLKDMIEILDSKLDEQSFKNDRFEKEQCSIAFSFLFTKIIDIALDKKKIKTIENSI
;
A
#
# COMPACT_ATOMS: atom_id res chain seq x y z
N MET A 1 -17.55 11.02 -7.13
CA MET A 1 -17.25 11.93 -5.99
C MET A 1 -16.05 12.79 -6.37
N LEU A 2 -16.09 14.11 -6.15
CA LEU A 2 -14.98 15.02 -6.47
C LEU A 2 -14.18 15.34 -5.20
N LEU A 3 -13.03 14.70 -5.03
CA LEU A 3 -12.11 14.96 -3.91
C LEU A 3 -11.20 16.14 -4.27
N VAL A 4 -11.75 17.36 -4.22
CA VAL A 4 -11.08 18.59 -4.68
C VAL A 4 -9.68 18.77 -4.07
N GLY A 5 -9.52 18.47 -2.77
CA GLY A 5 -8.26 18.64 -2.04
C GLY A 5 -7.11 17.76 -2.53
N ILE A 6 -7.40 16.61 -3.16
CA ILE A 6 -6.38 15.67 -3.68
C ILE A 6 -6.49 15.47 -5.19
N LYS A 7 -7.32 16.23 -5.89
CA LYS A 7 -7.54 16.04 -7.33
C LYS A 7 -6.24 16.14 -8.13
N SER A 8 -5.44 17.17 -7.85
CA SER A 8 -4.17 17.40 -8.57
C SER A 8 -3.21 16.23 -8.43
N ILE A 9 -3.14 15.61 -7.26
CA ILE A 9 -2.25 14.47 -7.03
C ILE A 9 -2.80 13.17 -7.61
N LEU A 10 -4.13 12.98 -7.64
CA LEU A 10 -4.76 11.83 -8.29
C LEU A 10 -4.58 11.83 -9.82
N GLU A 11 -4.44 13.03 -10.41
CA GLU A 11 -4.18 13.23 -11.85
C GLU A 11 -2.67 13.30 -12.17
N ASP A 12 -1.79 13.35 -11.16
CA ASP A 12 -0.35 13.38 -11.35
C ASP A 12 0.14 12.05 -11.92
N LYS A 13 1.04 12.12 -12.90
CA LYS A 13 1.68 10.94 -13.50
C LYS A 13 3.00 10.58 -12.83
N SER A 14 3.59 11.46 -12.03
CA SER A 14 4.83 11.18 -11.30
C SER A 14 4.54 10.25 -10.13
N LEU A 15 4.98 8.99 -10.23
CA LEU A 15 4.88 8.03 -9.12
C LEU A 15 5.53 8.60 -7.85
N ARG A 16 6.67 9.26 -7.99
CA ARG A 16 7.35 9.94 -6.87
C ARG A 16 6.47 10.97 -6.19
N ASN A 17 5.69 11.76 -6.93
CA ASN A 17 4.83 12.78 -6.32
C ASN A 17 3.69 12.10 -5.55
N ILE A 18 3.06 11.11 -6.15
CA ILE A 18 2.00 10.30 -5.52
C ILE A 18 2.49 9.71 -4.20
N LEU A 19 3.64 9.01 -4.24
CA LEU A 19 4.24 8.37 -3.06
C LEU A 19 4.68 9.36 -1.97
N LYS A 20 4.87 10.64 -2.28
CA LYS A 20 5.27 11.67 -1.31
C LYS A 20 4.08 12.49 -0.79
N SER A 21 2.87 12.20 -1.25
CA SER A 21 1.67 12.93 -0.86
C SER A 21 1.24 12.58 0.56
N LYS A 22 1.32 13.56 1.46
CA LYS A 22 0.86 13.40 2.85
C LYS A 22 -0.64 13.22 2.95
N ASP A 23 -1.41 13.89 2.10
CA ASP A 23 -2.87 13.79 2.12
C ASP A 23 -3.34 12.40 1.66
N LEU A 24 -2.66 11.81 0.67
CA LEU A 24 -2.91 10.43 0.29
C LEU A 24 -2.45 9.46 1.37
N ALA A 25 -1.29 9.69 2.02
CA ALA A 25 -0.83 8.85 3.11
C ALA A 25 -1.83 8.82 4.27
N HIS A 26 -2.33 9.98 4.71
CA HIS A 26 -3.34 10.05 5.78
C HIS A 26 -4.62 9.30 5.43
N LEU A 27 -5.11 9.39 4.19
CA LEU A 27 -6.27 8.60 3.75
C LEU A 27 -5.93 7.11 3.63
N GLY A 28 -4.70 6.81 3.23
CA GLY A 28 -4.15 5.50 3.02
C GLY A 28 -3.98 4.69 4.30
N ASP A 29 -3.57 5.31 5.40
CA ASP A 29 -3.46 4.66 6.71
C ASP A 29 -4.78 3.99 7.13
N PHE A 30 -5.90 4.71 6.99
CA PHE A 30 -7.23 4.13 7.25
C PHE A 30 -7.55 2.96 6.33
N LEU A 31 -7.21 3.05 5.05
CA LEU A 31 -7.46 1.98 4.07
C LEU A 31 -6.59 0.76 4.34
N VAL A 32 -5.29 0.94 4.56
CA VAL A 32 -4.33 -0.12 4.88
C VAL A 32 -4.77 -0.88 6.13
N ASN A 33 -5.15 -0.16 7.19
CA ASN A 33 -5.67 -0.76 8.41
C ASN A 33 -6.98 -1.49 8.17
N PHE A 34 -7.92 -0.90 7.42
CA PHE A 34 -9.18 -1.54 7.07
C PHE A 34 -8.98 -2.85 6.28
N LEU A 35 -8.12 -2.83 5.26
CA LEU A 35 -7.81 -3.99 4.42
C LEU A 35 -7.24 -5.13 5.27
N TYR A 36 -6.22 -4.84 6.09
CA TYR A 36 -5.57 -5.85 6.91
C TYR A 36 -6.49 -6.39 8.00
N THR A 37 -7.27 -5.52 8.66
CA THR A 37 -8.28 -5.92 9.64
C THR A 37 -9.37 -6.78 9.02
N SER A 38 -9.80 -6.47 7.79
CA SER A 38 -10.79 -7.26 7.06
C SER A 38 -10.31 -8.69 6.81
N VAL A 39 -9.02 -8.87 6.50
CA VAL A 39 -8.45 -10.21 6.40
C VAL A 39 -8.39 -10.88 7.78
N LYS A 40 -7.68 -10.26 8.74
CA LYS A 40 -7.40 -10.88 10.05
C LYS A 40 -8.66 -11.18 10.87
N ILE A 41 -9.54 -10.19 11.04
CA ILE A 41 -10.79 -10.36 11.80
C ILE A 41 -11.87 -10.95 10.91
N GLY A 42 -12.07 -10.36 9.72
CA GLY A 42 -13.22 -10.68 8.88
C GLY A 42 -13.15 -12.07 8.24
N LEU A 43 -11.97 -12.53 7.80
CA LEU A 43 -11.81 -13.84 7.16
C LEU A 43 -11.34 -14.92 8.14
N TYR A 44 -10.38 -14.59 9.01
CA TYR A 44 -9.78 -15.57 9.92
C TYR A 44 -10.37 -15.57 11.34
N GLY A 45 -11.24 -14.62 11.69
CA GLY A 45 -11.90 -14.57 13.00
C GLY A 45 -10.96 -14.25 14.17
N ILE A 46 -9.78 -13.67 13.90
CA ILE A 46 -8.75 -13.45 14.91
C ILE A 46 -8.99 -12.10 15.59
N GLU A 47 -9.45 -12.15 16.84
CA GLU A 47 -9.78 -10.97 17.64
C GLU A 47 -8.55 -10.09 17.94
N GLY A 48 -8.80 -8.79 18.18
CA GLY A 48 -7.81 -7.83 18.69
C GLY A 48 -7.79 -6.52 17.92
N SER A 49 -7.04 -5.54 18.45
CA SER A 49 -6.76 -4.29 17.73
C SER A 49 -5.76 -4.56 16.62
N VAL A 50 -6.13 -4.26 15.39
CA VAL A 50 -5.29 -4.50 14.22
C VAL A 50 -4.82 -3.15 13.68
N HIS A 51 -3.54 -2.88 13.86
CA HIS A 51 -2.86 -1.74 13.23
C HIS A 51 -1.65 -2.28 12.48
N VAL A 52 -1.53 -1.89 11.22
CA VAL A 52 -0.41 -2.30 10.38
C VAL A 52 0.84 -1.57 10.84
N TRP A 53 1.92 -2.30 11.08
CA TRP A 53 3.15 -1.70 11.56
C TRP A 53 3.91 -0.96 10.45
N ASP A 54 4.40 0.25 10.71
CA ASP A 54 5.28 1.01 9.80
C ASP A 54 6.45 0.18 9.28
N LYS A 55 7.01 -0.67 10.17
CA LYS A 55 8.12 -1.56 9.81
C LYS A 55 7.72 -2.55 8.73
N SER A 56 6.48 -3.06 8.78
CA SER A 56 5.96 -3.99 7.78
C SER A 56 5.72 -3.28 6.44
N LEU A 57 5.16 -2.07 6.45
CA LEU A 57 4.98 -1.28 5.20
C LEU A 57 6.30 -0.81 4.60
N THR A 58 7.25 -0.40 5.45
CA THR A 58 8.61 -0.07 5.01
C THR A 58 9.25 -1.26 4.32
N LYS A 59 9.15 -2.46 4.93
CA LYS A 59 9.70 -3.69 4.37
C LYS A 59 8.98 -4.09 3.08
N ALA A 60 7.66 -3.92 3.02
CA ALA A 60 6.86 -4.16 1.82
C ALA A 60 7.31 -3.28 0.64
N MET A 61 7.55 -1.98 0.89
CA MET A 61 8.08 -1.05 -0.11
C MET A 61 9.49 -1.40 -0.59
N GLU A 62 10.32 -2.01 0.28
CA GLU A 62 11.63 -2.54 -0.12
C GLU A 62 11.50 -3.79 -0.98
N ILE A 63 10.65 -4.75 -0.60
CA ILE A 63 10.40 -5.99 -1.36
C ILE A 63 9.82 -5.66 -2.74
N ALA A 64 8.89 -4.71 -2.83
CA ALA A 64 8.31 -4.24 -4.08
C ALA A 64 9.26 -3.34 -4.92
N ASN A 65 10.50 -3.11 -4.46
CA ASN A 65 11.49 -2.24 -5.12
C ASN A 65 11.01 -0.79 -5.37
N LEU A 66 10.13 -0.27 -4.51
CA LEU A 66 9.56 1.09 -4.63
C LEU A 66 10.31 2.14 -3.82
N ARG A 67 11.15 1.72 -2.86
CA ARG A 67 11.99 2.64 -2.08
C ARG A 67 12.90 3.52 -2.96
N LYS A 68 13.28 3.03 -4.15
CA LYS A 68 14.10 3.77 -5.12
C LYS A 68 13.45 5.08 -5.57
N GLU A 69 12.11 5.11 -5.64
CA GLU A 69 11.34 6.29 -6.07
C GLU A 69 11.44 7.43 -5.05
N LEU A 70 11.58 7.11 -3.76
CA LEU A 70 11.62 8.09 -2.67
C LEU A 70 13.02 8.70 -2.48
N GLY A 71 14.06 7.94 -2.82
CA GLY A 71 15.47 8.28 -2.65
C GLY A 71 16.10 7.62 -1.41
N LYS A 72 17.42 7.37 -1.47
CA LYS A 72 18.15 6.57 -0.47
C LYS A 72 18.08 7.11 0.97
N LYS A 73 17.95 8.44 1.14
CA LYS A 73 17.95 9.13 2.45
C LYS A 73 16.56 9.27 3.08
N THR A 74 15.51 8.73 2.46
CA THR A 74 14.15 8.80 3.01
C THR A 74 14.07 8.01 4.31
N LYS A 75 13.52 8.63 5.35
CA LYS A 75 13.36 8.03 6.67
C LYS A 75 12.32 6.88 6.63
N PRO A 76 12.44 5.85 7.49
CA PRO A 76 11.54 4.69 7.46
C PRO A 76 10.06 5.02 7.57
N ASP A 77 9.68 5.94 8.47
CA ASP A 77 8.29 6.43 8.61
C ASP A 77 7.77 6.98 7.27
N LYS A 78 8.60 7.74 6.55
CA LYS A 78 8.25 8.28 5.23
C LYS A 78 8.23 7.25 4.11
N VAL A 79 8.79 6.07 4.33
CA VAL A 79 8.63 4.94 3.40
C VAL A 79 7.32 4.21 3.69
N ALA A 80 6.92 4.07 4.96
CA ALA A 80 5.61 3.54 5.31
C ALA A 80 4.47 4.43 4.78
N ASP A 81 4.52 5.74 5.05
CA ASP A 81 3.57 6.75 4.52
C ASP A 81 3.39 6.62 2.99
N ALA A 82 4.46 6.29 2.27
CA ALA A 82 4.42 6.14 0.82
C ALA A 82 3.65 4.91 0.36
N GLY A 83 3.73 3.80 1.11
CA GLY A 83 2.92 2.61 0.87
C GLY A 83 1.43 2.88 1.10
N GLU A 84 1.10 3.64 2.15
CA GLU A 84 -0.27 4.10 2.43
C GLU A 84 -0.79 4.99 1.30
N ALA A 85 0.01 5.97 0.87
CA ALA A 85 -0.34 6.86 -0.23
C ALA A 85 -0.61 6.10 -1.53
N LEU A 86 0.14 5.02 -1.80
CA LEU A 86 -0.05 4.16 -2.96
C LEU A 86 -1.40 3.43 -2.92
N VAL A 87 -1.80 2.91 -1.75
CA VAL A 87 -3.10 2.23 -1.57
C VAL A 87 -4.25 3.21 -1.74
N ALA A 88 -4.15 4.41 -1.15
CA ALA A 88 -5.14 5.46 -1.35
C ALA A 88 -5.27 5.86 -2.82
N TYR A 89 -4.14 6.08 -3.49
CA TYR A 89 -4.12 6.39 -4.92
C TYR A 89 -4.84 5.32 -5.74
N ALA A 90 -4.54 4.03 -5.48
CA ALA A 90 -5.14 2.92 -6.20
C ALA A 90 -6.66 2.86 -6.02
N TYR A 91 -7.14 3.06 -4.79
CA TYR A 91 -8.56 3.06 -4.48
C TYR A 91 -9.28 4.23 -5.19
N PHE A 92 -8.79 5.46 -5.04
CA PHE A 92 -9.46 6.64 -5.60
C PHE A 92 -9.34 6.77 -7.12
N ASN A 93 -8.34 6.15 -7.75
CA ASN A 93 -8.24 6.04 -9.20
C ASN A 93 -8.94 4.79 -9.77
N GLU A 94 -9.66 4.03 -8.94
CA GLU A 94 -10.39 2.82 -9.34
C GLU A 94 -9.47 1.81 -10.07
N LEU A 95 -8.23 1.68 -9.57
CA LEU A 95 -7.28 0.69 -10.09
C LEU A 95 -7.61 -0.71 -9.58
N LEU A 96 -8.06 -0.79 -8.33
CA LEU A 96 -8.53 -1.99 -7.65
C LEU A 96 -9.71 -1.62 -6.75
N GLN A 97 -10.68 -2.52 -6.61
CA GLN A 97 -11.71 -2.41 -5.58
C GLN A 97 -11.16 -2.92 -4.24
N LEU A 98 -11.76 -2.50 -3.12
CA LEU A 98 -11.35 -2.97 -1.79
C LEU A 98 -11.38 -4.50 -1.68
N LYS A 99 -12.39 -5.13 -2.30
CA LYS A 99 -12.51 -6.59 -2.37
C LYS A 99 -11.28 -7.22 -3.02
N ASP A 100 -10.84 -6.70 -4.17
CA ASP A 100 -9.65 -7.22 -4.88
C ASP A 100 -8.39 -7.07 -4.02
N MET A 101 -8.26 -5.93 -3.32
CA MET A 101 -7.13 -5.69 -2.42
C MET A 101 -7.11 -6.68 -1.25
N ILE A 102 -8.28 -6.96 -0.65
CA ILE A 102 -8.44 -7.97 0.43
C ILE A 102 -8.06 -9.36 -0.09
N GLU A 103 -8.55 -9.76 -1.26
CA GLU A 103 -8.21 -11.07 -1.88
C GLU A 103 -6.71 -11.18 -2.18
N ILE A 104 -6.05 -10.10 -2.59
CA ILE A 104 -4.60 -10.10 -2.81
C ILE A 104 -3.85 -10.29 -1.48
N LEU A 105 -4.25 -9.59 -0.41
CA LEU A 105 -3.63 -9.77 0.91
C LEU A 105 -3.85 -11.19 1.43
N ASP A 106 -5.08 -11.71 1.33
CA ASP A 106 -5.45 -13.06 1.73
C ASP A 106 -4.65 -14.13 0.97
N SER A 107 -4.33 -13.92 -0.31
CA SER A 107 -3.50 -14.85 -1.09
C SER A 107 -2.06 -15.04 -0.57
N LYS A 108 -1.65 -14.25 0.43
CA LYS A 108 -0.33 -14.29 1.09
C LYS A 108 -0.43 -14.47 2.60
N LEU A 109 -1.64 -14.57 3.14
CA LEU A 109 -1.88 -14.76 4.56
C LEU A 109 -2.61 -16.09 4.74
N ASP A 110 -2.43 -16.69 5.91
CA ASP A 110 -3.10 -17.92 6.33
C ASP A 110 -3.22 -17.94 7.85
N GLU A 111 -3.89 -18.95 8.42
CA GLU A 111 -3.98 -19.09 9.88
C GLU A 111 -2.61 -19.13 10.58
N GLN A 112 -1.58 -19.66 9.90
CA GLN A 112 -0.22 -19.75 10.46
C GLN A 112 0.40 -18.37 10.60
N SER A 113 0.05 -17.44 9.71
CA SER A 113 0.55 -16.07 9.66
C SER A 113 0.31 -15.33 10.97
N PHE A 114 -0.73 -15.67 11.72
CA PHE A 114 -1.13 -14.97 12.93
C PHE A 114 -0.70 -15.66 14.24
N LYS A 115 0.14 -16.70 14.16
CA LYS A 115 0.55 -17.49 15.35
C LYS A 115 1.46 -16.74 16.31
N ASN A 116 2.24 -15.79 15.82
CA ASN A 116 3.09 -14.93 16.64
C ASN A 116 3.41 -13.62 15.91
N ASP A 117 3.64 -12.56 16.69
CA ASP A 117 3.88 -11.20 16.19
C ASP A 117 5.00 -11.08 15.16
N ARG A 118 6.09 -11.85 15.33
CA ARG A 118 7.23 -11.77 14.42
C ARG A 118 6.86 -12.29 13.04
N PHE A 119 6.20 -13.46 13.01
CA PHE A 119 5.75 -14.06 11.77
C PHE A 119 4.63 -13.26 11.12
N GLU A 120 3.71 -12.73 11.92
CA GLU A 120 2.63 -11.86 11.44
C GLU A 120 3.18 -10.62 10.73
N LYS A 121 4.16 -9.93 11.34
CA LYS A 121 4.80 -8.75 10.74
C LYS A 121 5.49 -9.08 9.42
N GLU A 122 6.13 -10.24 9.32
CA GLU A 122 6.80 -10.69 8.10
C GLU A 122 5.78 -10.99 7.00
N GLN A 123 4.74 -11.78 7.29
CA GLN A 123 3.70 -12.11 6.31
C GLN A 123 2.91 -10.88 5.89
N CYS A 124 2.62 -9.97 6.82
CA CYS A 124 2.05 -8.66 6.52
C CYS A 124 2.93 -7.87 5.53
N SER A 125 4.26 -7.89 5.70
CA SER A 125 5.19 -7.22 4.78
C SER A 125 5.14 -7.84 3.38
N ILE A 126 5.09 -9.16 3.30
CA ILE A 126 5.00 -9.89 2.03
C ILE A 126 3.66 -9.60 1.34
N ALA A 127 2.54 -9.71 2.05
CA ALA A 127 1.20 -9.46 1.53
C ALA A 127 1.08 -8.05 0.92
N PHE A 128 1.51 -7.01 1.66
CA PHE A 128 1.49 -5.65 1.13
C PHE A 128 2.46 -5.45 -0.03
N SER A 129 3.62 -6.12 -0.06
CA SER A 129 4.54 -6.02 -1.20
C SER A 129 3.93 -6.54 -2.50
N PHE A 130 3.11 -7.61 -2.41
CA PHE A 130 2.35 -8.14 -3.55
C PHE A 130 1.26 -7.16 -3.99
N LEU A 131 0.53 -6.58 -3.03
CA LEU A 131 -0.47 -5.55 -3.33
C LEU A 131 0.16 -4.33 -4.03
N PHE A 132 1.29 -3.83 -3.51
CA PHE A 132 1.98 -2.68 -4.09
C PHE A 132 2.47 -2.95 -5.50
N THR A 133 3.10 -4.11 -5.73
CA THR A 133 3.52 -4.53 -7.07
C THR A 133 2.32 -4.57 -8.02
N LYS A 134 1.20 -5.18 -7.59
CA LYS A 134 0.00 -5.28 -8.42
C LYS A 134 -0.61 -3.92 -8.77
N ILE A 135 -0.64 -2.98 -7.81
CA ILE A 135 -1.10 -1.62 -8.04
C ILE A 135 -0.24 -0.93 -9.10
N ILE A 136 1.08 -1.06 -8.99
CA ILE A 136 2.04 -0.42 -9.91
C ILE A 136 1.90 -0.98 -11.32
N ASP A 137 1.80 -2.31 -11.46
CA ASP A 137 1.59 -2.96 -12.76
C ASP A 137 0.33 -2.43 -13.44
N ILE A 138 -0.81 -2.40 -12.72
CA ILE A 138 -2.08 -1.88 -13.25
C ILE A 138 -1.96 -0.39 -13.61
N ALA A 139 -1.31 0.41 -12.76
CA ALA A 139 -1.15 1.84 -12.97
C ALA A 139 -0.28 2.15 -14.20
N LEU A 140 0.77 1.34 -14.43
CA LEU A 140 1.63 1.45 -15.61
C LEU A 140 0.90 1.02 -16.88
N ASP A 141 0.20 -0.12 -16.85
CA ASP A 141 -0.58 -0.64 -17.98
C ASP A 141 -1.65 0.36 -18.41
N LYS A 142 -2.33 0.99 -17.45
CA LYS A 142 -3.33 2.05 -17.70
C LYS A 142 -2.70 3.42 -18.02
N LYS A 143 -1.37 3.53 -18.06
CA LYS A 143 -0.61 4.79 -18.29
C LYS A 143 -1.00 5.91 -17.33
N LYS A 144 -1.39 5.55 -16.10
CA LYS A 144 -1.77 6.45 -15.02
C LYS A 144 -0.56 7.07 -14.33
N ILE A 145 0.56 6.32 -14.29
CA ILE A 145 1.82 6.77 -13.68
C ILE A 145 3.02 6.59 -14.63
N LYS A 146 4.12 7.21 -14.25
CA LYS A 146 5.48 7.08 -14.78
C LYS A 146 6.44 6.94 -13.60
N THR A 147 7.35 5.99 -13.68
CA THR A 147 8.47 5.80 -12.74
C THR A 147 9.62 6.74 -13.10
N ILE A 148 10.58 6.93 -12.19
CA ILE A 148 11.80 7.72 -12.50
C ILE A 148 12.52 7.20 -13.75
N GLU A 149 12.51 5.89 -13.99
CA GLU A 149 13.14 5.24 -15.15
C GLU A 149 12.44 5.57 -16.48
N ASN A 150 11.13 5.86 -16.47
CA ASN A 150 10.30 6.13 -17.65
C ASN A 150 9.91 7.61 -17.81
N SER A 151 10.61 8.50 -17.10
CA SER A 151 10.33 9.95 -17.07
C SER A 151 11.27 10.77 -17.96
N ILE A 152 12.09 10.11 -18.78
CA ILE A 152 12.99 10.71 -19.79
C ILE A 152 12.38 10.55 -21.18
#